data_AF-A0AAU0VYT5-F1
#
_entry.id   AF-A0AAU0VYT5-F1
#
_cell.length_a   1.000
_cell.length_b   1.000
_cell.length_c   1.000
_cell.angle_alpha   90.00
_cell.angle_beta   90.00
_cell.angle_gamma   90.00
#
_symmetry.space_group_name_H-M   'P 1'
#
loop_
_entity.id
_entity.type
_entity.pdbx_description
1 polymer ?
#
loop_
_entity_poly.entity_id
_entity_poly.type
_entity_poly.pdbx_seq_one_letter_code
_entity_poly.pdbx_strand_id
1 'polypeptide(L)'
;MWSDPEAARRVLVESDVPTTLVPVDLTHRAWVSDDWLKTLAASGPAGASLVSVCAPYRAHYQRELGVDGLVLHDAVAVAEAIWPGTLKCQRLAVDVVCDSTPARGATLRSGYDNARVGREIDVALARTSTLCATSCSTS
;
A
#
# COMPACT_ATOMS: atom_id res chain seq x y z
N MET A 1 3.35 -2.00 8.89
CA MET A 1 4.35 -3.08 8.78
C MET A 1 5.54 -2.86 9.70
N TRP A 2 6.19 -1.70 9.66
CA TRP A 2 7.27 -1.36 10.59
C TRP A 2 6.86 -1.34 12.07
N SER A 3 5.64 -0.86 12.38
CA SER A 3 5.17 -0.72 13.76
C SER A 3 5.03 -2.04 14.54
N ASP A 4 4.66 -3.12 13.84
CA ASP A 4 4.53 -4.47 14.41
C ASP A 4 4.72 -5.51 13.29
N PRO A 5 5.97 -5.88 12.98
CA PRO A 5 6.29 -6.87 11.95
C PRO A 5 5.72 -8.25 12.25
N GLU A 6 5.67 -8.65 13.51
CA GLU A 6 5.15 -9.95 13.96
C GLU A 6 3.65 -10.06 13.70
N ALA A 7 2.87 -9.04 14.02
CA ALA A 7 1.44 -9.01 13.69
C ALA A 7 1.20 -9.00 12.18
N ALA A 8 2.00 -8.25 11.42
CA ALA A 8 1.92 -8.26 9.96
C ALA A 8 2.21 -9.65 9.37
N ARG A 9 3.23 -10.35 9.89
CA ARG A 9 3.56 -11.73 9.48
C ARG A 9 2.40 -12.69 9.78
N ARG A 10 1.81 -12.59 10.97
CA ARG A 10 0.66 -13.42 11.36
C ARG A 10 -0.51 -13.30 10.38
N VAL A 11 -0.85 -12.07 9.98
CA VAL A 11 -1.98 -11.83 9.06
C VAL A 11 -1.64 -12.21 7.63
N LEU A 12 -0.46 -11.82 7.14
CA LEU A 12 -0.11 -11.97 5.72
C LEU A 12 0.39 -13.37 5.36
N VAL A 13 1.05 -14.05 6.30
CA VAL A 13 1.77 -15.31 6.03
C VAL A 13 1.15 -16.49 6.75
N GLU A 14 0.88 -16.36 8.06
CA GLU A 14 0.52 -17.52 8.90
C GLU A 14 -0.99 -17.80 8.96
N SER A 15 -1.83 -16.79 8.71
CA SER A 15 -3.29 -16.90 8.69
C SER A 15 -3.80 -17.56 7.40
N ASP A 16 -4.94 -18.25 7.48
CA ASP A 16 -5.65 -18.79 6.31
C ASP A 16 -6.69 -17.81 5.72
N VAL A 17 -6.86 -16.64 6.33
CA VAL A 17 -7.87 -15.65 5.90
C VAL A 17 -7.50 -15.07 4.52
N PRO A 18 -8.41 -15.07 3.52
CA PRO A 18 -8.18 -14.40 2.24
C PRO A 18 -7.79 -12.95 2.46
N THR A 19 -6.63 -12.56 1.92
CA THR A 19 -6.02 -11.24 2.21
C THR A 19 -5.54 -10.59 0.92
N THR A 20 -5.85 -9.30 0.78
CA THR A 20 -5.32 -8.43 -0.27
C THR A 20 -4.38 -7.40 0.35
N LEU A 21 -3.12 -7.41 -0.05
CA LEU A 21 -2.13 -6.41 0.35
C LEU A 21 -2.18 -5.23 -0.63
N VAL A 22 -2.41 -4.03 -0.10
CA VAL A 22 -2.34 -2.77 -0.85
C VAL A 22 -1.07 -2.01 -0.45
N PRO A 23 0.01 -2.05 -1.26
CA PRO A 23 1.29 -1.47 -0.89
C PRO A 23 1.27 0.06 -0.84
N VAL A 24 2.14 0.63 0.01
CA VAL A 24 2.32 2.09 0.11
C VAL A 24 2.77 2.72 -1.22
N ASP A 25 3.58 2.01 -2.01
CA ASP A 25 4.07 2.46 -3.32
C ASP A 25 2.94 2.66 -4.34
N LEU A 26 1.88 1.85 -4.24
CA LEU A 26 0.69 1.99 -5.08
C LEU A 26 -0.11 3.21 -4.63
N THR A 27 -0.32 3.33 -3.33
CA THR A 27 -1.16 4.38 -2.76
C THR A 27 -0.53 5.77 -2.83
N HIS A 28 0.81 5.89 -2.83
CA HIS A 28 1.51 7.14 -3.15
C HIS A 28 1.11 7.74 -4.51
N ARG A 29 0.65 6.92 -5.46
CA ARG A 29 0.18 7.39 -6.77
C ARG A 29 -1.29 7.82 -6.77
N ALA A 30 -2.05 7.45 -5.74
CA ALA A 30 -3.45 7.80 -5.56
C ALA A 30 -3.59 9.11 -4.77
N TRP A 31 -3.05 10.19 -5.32
CA TRP A 31 -3.23 11.52 -4.78
C TRP A 31 -4.49 12.16 -5.35
N VAL A 32 -5.18 12.97 -4.55
CA VAL A 32 -6.32 13.78 -4.98
C VAL A 32 -5.94 15.26 -4.97
N SER A 33 -6.45 15.99 -5.96
CA SER A 33 -6.20 17.43 -6.11
C SER A 33 -7.03 18.26 -5.12
N ASP A 34 -6.59 19.50 -4.90
CA ASP A 34 -7.35 20.48 -4.13
C ASP A 34 -8.77 20.71 -4.66
N ASP A 35 -8.94 20.79 -5.99
CA ASP A 35 -10.26 20.99 -6.60
C ASP A 35 -11.22 19.84 -6.31
N TRP A 36 -10.70 18.61 -6.28
CA TRP A 36 -11.49 17.46 -5.85
C TRP A 36 -11.82 17.53 -4.36
N LEU A 37 -10.88 17.94 -3.51
CA LEU A 37 -11.13 18.13 -2.07
C LEU A 37 -12.18 19.22 -1.80
N LYS A 38 -12.17 20.32 -2.55
CA LYS A 38 -13.23 21.35 -2.49
C LYS A 38 -14.59 20.78 -2.85
N THR A 39 -14.64 19.96 -3.90
CA THR A 39 -15.86 19.26 -4.32
C THR A 39 -16.35 18.31 -3.22
N LEU A 40 -15.43 17.58 -2.58
CA LEU A 40 -15.74 16.70 -1.46
C LEU A 40 -16.28 17.49 -0.26
N ALA A 41 -15.66 18.61 0.11
CA ALA A 41 -16.14 19.46 1.19
C ALA A 41 -17.55 20.00 0.93
N ALA A 42 -17.87 20.33 -0.32
CA ALA A 42 -19.20 20.80 -0.73
C ALA A 42 -20.27 19.70 -0.77
N SER A 43 -19.90 18.41 -0.72
CA SER A 43 -20.84 17.28 -0.79
C SER A 43 -21.72 17.13 0.45
N GLY A 44 -21.36 17.78 1.57
CA GLY A 44 -22.15 17.79 2.80
C GLY A 44 -21.29 17.80 4.07
N PRO A 45 -21.92 17.71 5.25
CA PRO A 45 -21.22 17.84 6.53
C PRO A 45 -20.08 16.83 6.73
N ALA A 46 -20.28 15.57 6.33
CA ALA A 46 -19.27 14.52 6.46
C ALA A 46 -18.04 14.80 5.58
N GLY A 47 -18.25 15.26 4.33
CA GLY A 47 -17.17 15.64 3.42
C GLY A 47 -16.39 16.85 3.94
N ALA A 48 -17.09 17.85 4.46
CA ALA A 48 -16.45 19.02 5.08
C ALA A 48 -15.60 18.64 6.31
N SER A 49 -16.12 17.78 7.19
CA SER A 49 -15.37 17.28 8.34
C SER A 49 -14.14 16.47 7.93
N LEU A 50 -14.26 15.59 6.93
CA LEU A 50 -13.14 14.79 6.44
C LEU A 50 -12.02 15.68 5.90
N VAL A 51 -12.35 16.67 5.07
CA VAL A 51 -11.36 17.62 4.53
C VAL A 51 -10.70 18.44 5.65
N SER A 52 -11.46 18.84 6.68
CA SER A 52 -10.92 19.58 7.82
C SER A 52 -9.88 18.78 8.61
N VAL A 53 -10.14 17.49 8.86
CA VAL A 53 -9.19 16.62 9.61
C VAL A 53 -7.93 16.33 8.80
N CYS A 54 -8.00 16.36 7.47
CA CYS A 54 -6.86 16.13 6.59
C CYS A 54 -5.96 17.36 6.35
N ALA A 55 -6.34 18.56 6.81
CA ALA A 55 -5.56 19.79 6.65
C ALA A 55 -4.08 19.68 7.08
N PRO A 56 -3.72 19.12 8.26
CA PRO A 56 -2.32 18.94 8.65
C PRO A 56 -1.56 17.94 7.76
N TYR A 57 -2.22 16.89 7.26
CA TYR A 57 -1.62 15.93 6.33
C TYR A 57 -1.29 16.58 4.99
N ARG A 58 -2.18 17.45 4.50
CA ARG A 58 -1.94 18.19 3.26
C ARG A 58 -0.72 19.10 3.37
N ALA A 59 -0.57 19.83 4.48
CA ALA A 59 0.60 20.66 4.72
C ALA A 59 1.90 19.85 4.86
N HIS A 60 1.82 18.58 5.24
CA HIS A 60 2.95 17.67 5.25
C HIS A 60 3.32 17.20 3.83
N TYR A 61 2.36 16.69 3.06
CA TYR A 61 2.61 16.22 1.68
C TYR A 61 3.05 17.31 0.72
N GLN A 62 2.54 18.55 0.89
CA GLN A 62 3.01 19.69 0.11
C GLN A 62 4.50 19.97 0.35
N ARG A 63 4.98 19.82 1.59
CA ARG A 63 6.40 20.02 1.94
C ARG A 63 7.30 18.88 1.49
N GLU A 64 6.85 17.64 1.68
CA GLU A 64 7.66 16.43 1.40
C GLU A 64 7.71 16.08 -0.09
N LEU A 65 6.58 16.21 -0.81
CA LEU A 65 6.43 15.71 -2.17
C LEU A 65 6.23 16.81 -3.22
N GLY A 66 6.08 18.07 -2.80
CA GLY A 66 5.86 19.21 -3.71
C GLY A 66 4.53 19.17 -4.48
N VAL A 67 3.62 18.27 -4.11
CA VAL A 67 2.29 18.13 -4.71
C VAL A 67 1.24 18.86 -3.88
N ASP A 68 0.40 19.65 -4.55
CA ASP A 68 -0.79 20.25 -3.93
C ASP A 68 -1.94 19.25 -3.95
N GLY A 69 -1.86 18.28 -3.05
CA GLY A 69 -2.82 17.19 -2.96
C GLY A 69 -2.65 16.36 -1.69
N LEU A 70 -3.52 15.35 -1.57
CA LEU A 70 -3.54 14.45 -0.43
C LEU A 70 -3.42 13.02 -0.92
N VAL A 71 -2.51 12.24 -0.33
CA VAL A 71 -2.43 10.80 -0.57
C VAL A 71 -3.41 10.10 0.36
N LEU A 72 -4.37 9.35 -0.22
CA LEU A 72 -5.44 8.69 0.53
C LEU A 72 -5.18 7.18 0.61
N HIS A 73 -4.19 6.78 1.42
CA HIS A 73 -3.80 5.37 1.57
C HIS A 73 -4.97 4.44 1.92
N ASP A 74 -5.66 4.75 3.02
CA ASP A 74 -6.72 3.88 3.55
C ASP A 74 -7.96 3.87 2.66
N ALA A 75 -8.26 4.99 2.00
CA ALA A 75 -9.43 5.07 1.11
C ALA A 75 -9.29 4.11 -0.09
N VAL A 76 -8.06 3.92 -0.61
CA VAL A 76 -7.80 2.96 -1.69
C VAL A 76 -8.00 1.52 -1.22
N ALA A 77 -7.53 1.19 0.00
CA ALA A 77 -7.73 -0.14 0.57
C ALA A 77 -9.22 -0.42 0.87
N VAL A 78 -9.94 0.56 1.40
CA VAL A 78 -11.37 0.45 1.68
C VAL A 78 -12.19 0.35 0.39
N ALA A 79 -11.83 1.09 -0.65
CA ALA A 79 -12.51 1.01 -1.95
C ALA A 79 -12.45 -0.41 -2.53
N GLU A 80 -11.28 -1.06 -2.48
CA GLU A 80 -11.13 -2.45 -2.92
C GLU A 80 -11.90 -3.43 -2.05
N ALA A 81 -11.99 -3.18 -0.74
CA ALA A 81 -12.76 -4.04 0.17
C ALA A 81 -14.29 -3.96 -0.07
N ILE A 82 -14.79 -2.77 -0.41
CA ILE A 82 -16.22 -2.55 -0.70
C ILE A 82 -16.57 -3.01 -2.12
N TRP A 83 -15.70 -2.73 -3.09
CA TRP A 83 -15.85 -3.10 -4.49
C TRP A 83 -14.63 -3.87 -4.98
N PRO A 84 -14.57 -5.20 -4.76
CA PRO A 84 -13.46 -6.02 -5.22
C PRO A 84 -13.26 -5.93 -6.74
N GLY A 85 -11.99 -5.86 -7.16
CA GLY A 85 -11.60 -5.73 -8.57
C GLY A 85 -11.40 -4.30 -9.07
N THR A 86 -11.50 -3.30 -8.20
CA THR A 86 -11.09 -1.91 -8.53
C THR A 86 -9.57 -1.79 -8.70
N LEU A 87 -8.80 -2.61 -7.98
CA LEU A 87 -7.37 -2.74 -8.11
C LEU A 87 -6.99 -3.95 -8.96
N LYS A 88 -5.89 -3.82 -9.70
CA LYS A 88 -5.28 -4.97 -10.36
C LYS A 88 -4.39 -5.70 -9.36
N CYS A 89 -4.76 -6.92 -9.02
CA CYS A 89 -4.00 -7.75 -8.10
C CYS A 89 -3.22 -8.84 -8.85
N GLN A 90 -2.07 -9.19 -8.31
CA GLN A 90 -1.32 -10.37 -8.69
C GLN A 90 -1.13 -11.26 -7.47
N ARG A 91 -1.34 -12.57 -7.65
CA ARG A 91 -1.04 -13.55 -6.62
C ARG A 91 0.48 -13.68 -6.47
N LEU A 92 1.00 -13.34 -5.29
CA LEU A 92 2.43 -13.37 -4.98
C LEU A 92 2.65 -14.05 -3.63
N ALA A 93 3.64 -14.93 -3.56
CA ALA A 93 4.15 -15.42 -2.30
C ALA A 93 4.89 -14.28 -1.58
N VAL A 94 4.47 -13.95 -0.36
CA VAL A 94 5.05 -12.86 0.43
C VAL A 94 5.58 -13.35 1.77
N ASP A 95 6.55 -12.62 2.31
CA ASP A 95 7.03 -12.78 3.68
C ASP A 95 7.28 -11.44 4.36
N VAL A 96 7.36 -11.44 5.69
CA VAL A 96 7.67 -10.27 6.52
C VAL A 96 8.91 -10.54 7.37
N VAL A 97 9.87 -9.61 7.34
CA VAL A 97 11.10 -9.70 8.13
C VAL A 97 10.81 -9.31 9.58
N CYS A 98 10.92 -10.27 10.50
CA CYS A 98 10.71 -10.05 11.94
C CYS A 98 12.00 -10.14 12.76
N ASP A 99 13.15 -10.40 12.13
CA ASP A 99 14.43 -10.39 12.84
C ASP A 99 14.86 -8.94 13.18
N SER A 100 15.83 -8.80 14.07
CA SER A 100 16.37 -7.51 14.51
C SER A 100 17.39 -6.92 13.52
N THR A 101 17.18 -7.13 12.23
CA THR A 101 18.07 -6.60 11.17
C THR A 101 17.61 -5.21 10.71
N PRO A 102 18.43 -4.46 9.95
CA PRO A 102 17.99 -3.22 9.31
C PRO A 102 16.78 -3.39 8.38
N ALA A 103 16.49 -4.62 7.94
CA ALA A 103 15.35 -4.94 7.09
C ALA A 103 14.07 -5.28 7.87
N ARG A 104 14.08 -5.20 9.21
CA ARG A 104 12.90 -5.46 10.06
C ARG A 104 11.67 -4.72 9.54
N GLY A 105 10.52 -5.40 9.46
CA GLY A 105 9.28 -4.82 8.95
C GLY A 105 9.18 -4.70 7.43
N ALA A 106 10.20 -5.09 6.66
CA ALA A 106 10.11 -5.16 5.21
C ALA A 106 9.18 -6.30 4.75
N THR A 107 8.36 -6.02 3.74
CA THR A 107 7.62 -7.03 2.97
C THR A 107 8.48 -7.49 1.83
N LEU A 108 8.72 -8.80 1.76
CA LEU A 108 9.51 -9.40 0.70
C LEU A 108 8.61 -10.28 -0.15
N ARG A 109 8.90 -10.36 -1.45
CA ARG A 109 8.40 -11.44 -2.29
C ARG A 109 9.21 -12.69 -1.97
N SER A 110 8.54 -13.78 -1.58
CA SER A 110 9.16 -15.08 -1.34
C SER A 110 9.76 -15.62 -2.64
N GLY A 111 11.04 -16.02 -2.58
CA GLY A 111 11.86 -16.43 -3.74
C GLY A 111 13.21 -15.72 -3.90
N TYR A 112 13.49 -14.65 -3.13
CA TYR A 112 14.82 -14.01 -3.08
C TYR A 112 15.81 -14.68 -2.10
N ASP A 113 15.30 -15.51 -1.18
CA ASP A 113 16.09 -16.29 -0.24
C ASP A 113 15.39 -17.64 -0.06
N ASN A 114 16.05 -18.74 -0.43
CA ASN A 114 15.48 -20.10 -0.52
C ASN A 114 15.00 -20.67 0.83
N ALA A 115 15.17 -19.92 1.93
CA ALA A 115 14.85 -20.33 3.28
C ALA A 115 13.43 -19.96 3.75
N ARG A 116 12.69 -19.08 3.05
CA ARG A 116 11.42 -18.53 3.55
C ARG A 116 10.23 -18.89 2.65
N VAL A 117 9.43 -19.88 3.09
CA VAL A 117 8.16 -20.25 2.45
C VAL A 117 7.15 -19.15 2.73
N GLY A 118 6.83 -18.34 1.72
CA GLY A 118 5.80 -17.32 1.80
C GLY A 118 4.43 -17.88 1.44
N ARG A 119 3.37 -17.31 2.02
CA ARG A 119 1.98 -17.58 1.60
C ARG A 119 1.69 -16.76 0.36
N GLU A 120 1.05 -17.38 -0.62
CA GLU A 120 0.49 -16.65 -1.75
C GLU A 120 -0.71 -15.83 -1.31
N ILE A 121 -0.65 -14.52 -1.50
CA ILE A 121 -1.74 -13.57 -1.26
C ILE A 121 -1.94 -12.67 -2.48
N ASP A 122 -3.06 -11.96 -2.54
CA ASP A 122 -3.29 -10.98 -3.60
C ASP A 122 -2.56 -9.69 -3.25
N VAL A 123 -1.69 -9.22 -4.15
CA VAL A 123 -0.96 -7.97 -3.97
C VAL A 123 -1.40 -6.99 -5.06
N ALA A 124 -1.95 -5.85 -4.64
CA ALA A 124 -2.37 -4.80 -5.55
C ALA A 124 -1.14 -4.14 -6.20
N LEU A 125 -1.14 -4.06 -7.53
CA LEU A 125 -0.05 -3.49 -8.32
C LEU A 125 -0.49 -2.18 -8.95
N ALA A 126 0.35 -1.16 -8.83
CA ALA A 126 0.17 0.04 -9.62
C ALA A 126 0.34 -0.34 -11.10
N ARG A 127 -0.54 0.15 -11.98
CA ARG A 127 -0.38 0.00 -13.44
C ARG A 127 0.94 0.67 -13.84
N THR A 128 2.01 -0.11 -13.83
CA THR A 128 3.33 0.31 -14.26
C THR A 128 3.59 -0.49 -15.52
N SER A 129 3.70 0.20 -16.66
CA SER A 129 4.28 -0.35 -17.87
C SER A 129 5.61 -1.01 -17.50
N THR A 130 5.66 -2.33 -17.67
CA THR A 130 6.83 -3.20 -17.78
C THR A 130 8.09 -2.73 -17.03
N LEU A 131 8.32 -3.23 -15.82
CA LEU A 131 9.66 -3.23 -15.24
C LEU A 131 10.33 -4.57 -15.54
N CYS A 132 11.35 -4.48 -16.39
CA CYS A 132 12.27 -5.52 -16.81
C CYS A 132 12.61 -6.52 -15.70
N ALA A 133 12.30 -7.79 -15.96
CA ALA A 133 13.13 -8.87 -15.47
C ALA A 133 14.40 -8.91 -16.34
N THR A 134 15.45 -8.21 -15.93
CA THR A 134 16.78 -8.44 -16.49
C THR A 134 17.54 -9.39 -15.56
N SER A 135 17.50 -10.65 -15.94
CA SER A 135 18.48 -11.73 -15.71
C SER A 135 19.64 -11.45 -14.76
N CYS A 136 19.68 -12.19 -13.64
CA CYS A 136 20.92 -12.54 -12.98
C CYS A 136 21.50 -13.75 -13.72
N SER A 137 22.42 -13.51 -14.66
CA SER A 137 23.26 -14.56 -15.25
C SER A 137 24.51 -14.73 -14.40
N THR A 138 24.69 -15.97 -13.97
CA THR A 138 25.83 -16.54 -13.26
C THR A 138 27.18 -16.16 -13.86
N SER A 139 28.14 -15.80 -13.01
CA SER A 139 29.58 -16.10 -13.17
C SER A 139 30.22 -16.16 -11.79
#